data_AF-A0A9Q1GQT0-F1
#
_entry.id   AF-A0A9Q1GQT0-F1
#
_cell.length_a   1.000
_cell.length_b   1.000
_cell.length_c   1.000
_cell.angle_alpha   90.00
_cell.angle_beta   90.00
_cell.angle_gamma   90.00
#
_symmetry.space_group_name_H-M   'P 1'
#
loop_
_entity.id
_entity.type
_entity.pdbx_description
1 polymer ?
#
loop_
_entity_poly.entity_id
_entity_poly.type
_entity_poly.pdbx_seq_one_letter_code
_entity_poly.pdbx_strand_id
1 'polypeptide(L)'
;MVSLEVTCGNRSITLRTKNSSKAKDWVAAINDAGLRPPEGWCYPHRFSSFAPPRGLTDDGSKAQWFIDGHAAFEAIAFAIENAKSEIFICGWWVCPELFLRRPFKDHTSSRLDALLEAKAKQGVQVSGIRCELHFFPLFLPVNMRRFVCLFISKSVSY
;
A
#
# COMPACT_ATOMS: atom_id res chain seq x y z
N MET A 1 18.85 -1.20 -33.78
CA MET A 1 18.05 -1.50 -32.57
C MET A 1 18.47 -2.88 -32.11
N VAL A 2 18.84 -3.05 -30.85
CA VAL A 2 19.35 -4.32 -30.29
C VAL A 2 18.28 -4.87 -29.35
N SER A 3 18.03 -6.18 -29.40
CA SER A 3 17.09 -6.85 -28.50
C SER A 3 17.84 -7.79 -27.57
N LEU A 4 17.42 -7.81 -26.31
CA LEU A 4 17.89 -8.67 -25.25
C LEU A 4 16.70 -9.54 -24.82
N GLU A 5 16.89 -10.83 -24.63
CA GLU A 5 15.87 -11.71 -24.08
C GLU A 5 16.27 -12.12 -22.67
N VAL A 6 15.37 -11.91 -21.72
CA VAL A 6 15.57 -12.27 -20.31
C VAL A 6 14.57 -13.36 -19.98
N THR A 7 15.07 -14.54 -19.66
CA THR A 7 14.27 -15.71 -19.28
C THR A 7 14.45 -16.04 -17.81
N CYS A 8 13.36 -16.12 -17.05
CA CYS A 8 13.35 -16.58 -15.66
C CYS A 8 12.20 -17.57 -15.45
N GLY A 9 12.54 -18.84 -15.21
CA GLY A 9 11.56 -19.92 -15.11
C GLY A 9 10.68 -19.99 -16.36
N ASN A 10 9.36 -19.80 -16.18
CA ASN A 10 8.38 -19.88 -17.26
C ASN A 10 8.09 -18.52 -17.94
N ARG A 11 8.80 -17.45 -17.57
CA ARG A 11 8.59 -16.11 -18.12
C ARG A 11 9.77 -15.70 -18.99
N SER A 12 9.48 -15.28 -20.23
CA SER A 12 10.44 -14.59 -21.10
C SER A 12 9.98 -13.16 -21.35
N ILE A 13 10.90 -12.20 -21.21
CA ILE A 13 10.67 -10.78 -21.52
C ILE A 13 11.74 -10.34 -22.51
N THR A 14 11.31 -9.78 -23.64
CA THR A 14 12.21 -9.19 -24.63
C THR A 14 12.35 -7.69 -24.40
N LEU A 15 13.56 -7.24 -24.04
CA LEU A 15 13.90 -5.84 -23.86
C LEU A 15 14.55 -5.31 -25.15
N ARG A 16 14.07 -4.15 -25.64
CA ARG A 16 14.64 -3.51 -26.84
C ARG A 16 15.41 -2.26 -26.45
N THR A 17 16.63 -2.13 -26.96
CA THR A 17 17.52 -0.99 -26.71
C THR A 17 17.97 -0.34 -28.02
N LYS A 18 18.29 0.95 -27.96
CA LYS A 18 18.75 1.72 -29.13
C LYS A 18 20.22 1.40 -29.45
N ASN A 19 21.06 1.21 -28.43
CA ASN A 19 22.52 1.11 -28.54
C ASN A 19 23.03 -0.21 -27.96
N SER A 20 24.02 -0.82 -28.62
CA SER A 20 24.66 -2.07 -28.18
C SER A 20 25.37 -1.93 -26.83
N SER A 21 26.01 -0.78 -26.56
CA SER A 21 26.68 -0.52 -25.26
C SER A 21 25.70 -0.56 -24.10
N LYS A 22 24.56 0.14 -24.20
CA LYS A 22 23.50 0.07 -23.19
C LYS A 22 22.97 -1.35 -23.02
N ALA A 23 22.90 -2.12 -24.11
CA ALA A 23 22.47 -3.50 -24.06
C ALA A 23 23.40 -4.36 -23.18
N LYS A 24 24.73 -4.14 -23.29
CA LYS A 24 25.72 -4.78 -22.42
C LYS A 24 25.61 -4.32 -20.96
N ASP A 25 25.38 -3.03 -20.73
CA ASP A 25 25.19 -2.50 -19.37
C ASP A 25 23.96 -3.14 -18.69
N TRP A 26 22.85 -3.29 -19.43
CA TRP A 26 21.65 -3.99 -18.94
C TRP A 26 21.92 -5.45 -18.64
N VAL A 27 22.64 -6.18 -19.51
CA VAL A 27 23.01 -7.58 -19.27
C VAL A 27 23.87 -7.69 -18.02
N ALA A 28 24.87 -6.81 -17.85
CA ALA A 28 25.72 -6.79 -16.67
C ALA A 28 24.91 -6.51 -15.39
N ALA A 29 24.01 -5.53 -15.40
CA ALA A 29 23.18 -5.17 -14.24
C ALA A 29 22.18 -6.29 -13.87
N ILE A 30 21.59 -6.96 -14.85
CA ILE A 30 20.66 -8.08 -14.61
C ILE A 30 21.41 -9.28 -14.03
N ASN A 31 22.58 -9.60 -14.58
CA ASN A 31 23.42 -10.69 -14.07
C ASN A 31 23.92 -10.38 -12.64
N ASP A 32 24.34 -9.15 -12.38
CA ASP A 32 24.76 -8.70 -11.05
C ASP A 32 23.59 -8.76 -10.04
N ALA A 33 22.38 -8.35 -10.43
CA ALA A 33 21.19 -8.50 -9.60
C ALA A 33 20.82 -9.97 -9.31
N GLY A 34 21.16 -10.90 -10.20
CA GLY A 34 20.96 -12.34 -10.01
C GLY A 34 22.08 -13.04 -9.23
N LEU A 35 23.29 -12.47 -9.20
CA LEU A 35 24.47 -13.03 -8.53
C LEU A 35 24.70 -12.48 -7.13
N ARG A 36 24.19 -11.29 -6.83
CA ARG A 36 24.25 -10.73 -5.48
C ARG A 36 23.54 -11.66 -4.49
N PRO A 37 24.02 -11.72 -3.23
CA PRO A 37 23.35 -12.47 -2.18
C PRO A 37 21.87 -12.03 -2.12
N PRO A 38 20.95 -12.95 -1.82
CA PRO A 38 19.52 -12.67 -1.82
C PRO A 38 19.21 -11.52 -0.84
N GLU A 39 19.10 -10.32 -1.39
CA GLU A 39 18.76 -9.08 -0.69
C GLU A 39 17.60 -8.40 -1.43
N GLY A 40 16.67 -7.83 -0.67
CA GLY A 40 15.46 -7.21 -1.23
C GLY A 40 14.35 -8.21 -1.61
N TRP A 41 13.46 -7.81 -2.52
CA TRP A 41 12.16 -8.47 -2.78
C TRP A 41 12.22 -9.63 -3.79
N CYS A 42 13.43 -10.04 -4.18
CA CYS A 42 13.65 -10.95 -5.31
C CYS A 42 13.70 -12.43 -4.94
N TYR A 43 13.40 -12.78 -3.68
CA TYR A 43 13.46 -14.17 -3.19
C TYR A 43 12.38 -14.44 -2.13
N PRO A 44 11.98 -15.72 -1.94
CA PRO A 44 11.04 -16.08 -0.89
C PRO A 44 11.65 -15.84 0.49
N HIS A 45 10.96 -15.06 1.31
CA HIS A 45 11.39 -14.73 2.66
C HIS A 45 10.88 -15.76 3.69
N ARG A 46 11.19 -15.53 4.98
CA ARG A 46 10.67 -16.35 6.10
C ARG A 46 9.17 -16.60 5.94
N PHE A 47 8.75 -17.87 6.12
CA PHE A 47 7.37 -18.33 5.90
C PHE A 47 6.86 -18.21 4.46
N SER A 48 7.76 -18.20 3.47
CA SER A 48 7.43 -17.98 2.05
C SER A 48 6.70 -16.65 1.80
N SER A 49 6.96 -15.65 2.65
CA SER A 49 6.45 -14.30 2.50
C SER A 49 7.05 -13.61 1.28
N PHE A 50 6.27 -12.75 0.64
CA PHE A 50 6.76 -11.83 -0.41
C PHE A 50 7.62 -10.69 0.15
N ALA A 51 7.43 -10.32 1.43
CA ALA A 51 8.16 -9.21 2.05
C ALA A 51 9.27 -9.70 2.99
N PRO A 52 10.46 -9.05 2.98
CA PRO A 52 11.54 -9.35 3.93
C PRO A 52 11.16 -8.91 5.35
N PRO A 53 11.78 -9.51 6.39
CA PRO A 53 11.66 -9.00 7.75
C PRO A 53 12.16 -7.56 7.83
N ARG A 54 11.28 -6.63 8.22
CA ARG A 54 11.63 -5.22 8.47
C ARG A 54 11.66 -4.99 9.98
N GLY A 55 12.75 -4.42 10.51
CA GLY A 55 12.84 -4.01 11.91
C GLY A 55 13.95 -4.64 12.78
N LEU A 56 14.75 -5.58 12.27
CA LEU A 56 15.93 -6.10 13.00
C LEU A 56 17.25 -5.40 12.66
N THR A 57 17.35 -4.79 11.49
CA THR A 57 18.53 -4.06 11.00
C THR A 57 18.12 -2.65 10.67
N ASP A 58 18.66 -1.66 11.39
CA ASP A 58 18.76 -0.19 11.20
C ASP A 58 17.61 0.66 10.57
N ASP A 59 16.57 0.06 10.00
CA ASP A 59 15.45 0.73 9.32
C ASP A 59 14.41 1.33 10.28
N GLY A 60 14.54 1.09 11.59
CA GLY A 60 13.73 1.75 12.62
C GLY A 60 12.21 1.54 12.49
N SER A 61 11.77 0.38 11.98
CA SER A 61 10.34 0.07 11.82
C SER A 61 9.60 0.11 13.15
N LYS A 62 8.66 1.06 13.30
CA LYS A 62 7.82 1.22 14.48
C LYS A 62 6.45 0.58 14.25
N ALA A 63 6.05 -0.31 15.14
CA ALA A 63 4.72 -0.89 15.16
C ALA A 63 3.95 -0.36 16.37
N GLN A 64 2.70 0.03 16.17
CA GLN A 64 1.77 0.40 17.22
C GLN A 64 0.52 -0.46 17.08
N TRP A 65 0.13 -1.16 18.15
CA TRP A 65 -1.13 -1.89 18.20
C TRP A 65 -2.21 -1.03 18.85
N PHE A 66 -3.44 -1.25 18.43
CA PHE A 66 -4.61 -0.58 18.96
C PHE A 66 -5.58 -1.61 19.48
N ILE A 67 -6.15 -1.33 20.65
CA ILE A 67 -7.27 -2.07 21.22
C ILE A 67 -8.50 -1.19 20.96
N ASP A 68 -9.54 -1.79 20.40
CA ASP A 68 -10.75 -1.13 19.93
C ASP A 68 -10.56 -0.12 18.78
N GLY A 69 -11.68 0.47 18.34
CA GLY A 69 -11.72 1.41 17.23
C GLY A 69 -11.37 2.85 17.60
N HIS A 70 -11.51 3.27 18.86
CA HIS A 70 -11.35 4.68 19.22
C HIS A 70 -9.95 5.20 18.91
N ALA A 71 -8.92 4.60 19.52
CA ALA A 71 -7.53 4.99 19.30
C ALA A 71 -7.07 4.69 17.86
N ALA A 72 -7.58 3.61 17.25
CA ALA A 72 -7.26 3.26 15.87
C ALA A 72 -7.78 4.31 14.87
N PHE A 73 -9.04 4.72 14.96
CA PHE A 73 -9.63 5.71 14.06
C PHE A 73 -9.03 7.10 14.28
N GLU A 74 -8.68 7.45 15.51
CA GLU A 74 -7.98 8.70 15.80
C GLU A 74 -6.59 8.74 15.16
N ALA A 75 -5.81 7.66 15.27
CA ALA A 75 -4.50 7.54 14.62
C ALA A 75 -4.61 7.55 13.09
N ILE A 76 -5.65 6.92 12.54
CA ILE A 76 -5.97 6.95 11.10
C ILE A 76 -6.30 8.38 10.64
N ALA A 77 -7.15 9.10 11.36
CA ALA A 77 -7.47 10.50 11.04
C ALA A 77 -6.20 11.36 11.01
N PHE A 78 -5.36 11.20 12.04
CA PHE A 78 -4.09 11.91 12.13
C PHE A 78 -3.12 11.53 10.98
N ALA A 79 -3.09 10.26 10.56
CA ALA A 79 -2.26 9.82 9.44
C ALA A 79 -2.71 10.44 8.10
N ILE A 80 -4.03 10.51 7.86
CA ILE A 80 -4.62 11.17 6.68
C ILE A 80 -4.29 12.67 6.69
N GLU A 81 -4.50 13.35 7.82
CA GLU A 81 -4.18 14.77 8.00
C GLU A 81 -2.70 15.09 7.75
N ASN A 82 -1.80 14.15 8.00
CA ASN A 82 -0.35 14.30 7.78
C ASN A 82 0.16 13.67 6.48
N ALA A 83 -0.73 13.21 5.59
CA ALA A 83 -0.34 12.71 4.28
C ALA A 83 0.10 13.87 3.38
N LYS A 84 1.20 13.63 2.62
CA LYS A 84 1.85 14.63 1.75
C LYS A 84 1.83 14.24 0.27
N SER A 85 1.89 12.95 -0.03
CA SER A 85 2.03 12.43 -1.41
C SER A 85 0.81 11.60 -1.79
N GLU A 86 0.61 10.46 -1.12
CA GLU A 86 -0.38 9.46 -1.51
C GLU A 86 -1.07 8.85 -0.30
N ILE A 87 -2.36 8.55 -0.46
CA ILE A 87 -3.17 7.82 0.51
C ILE A 87 -3.74 6.58 -0.20
N PHE A 88 -3.32 5.40 0.27
CA PHE A 88 -3.89 4.14 -0.17
C PHE A 88 -4.89 3.62 0.84
N ILE A 89 -6.12 3.39 0.40
CA ILE A 89 -7.18 2.83 1.23
C ILE A 89 -7.62 1.49 0.66
N CYS A 90 -7.46 0.45 1.47
CA CYS A 90 -7.97 -0.88 1.17
C CYS A 90 -8.90 -1.33 2.30
N GLY A 91 -10.10 -1.75 1.93
CA GLY A 91 -11.07 -2.26 2.89
C GLY A 91 -12.15 -3.06 2.18
N TRP A 92 -12.73 -4.02 2.90
CA TRP A 92 -13.87 -4.78 2.39
C TRP A 92 -15.12 -3.90 2.31
N TRP A 93 -15.37 -3.12 3.35
CA TRP A 93 -16.43 -2.11 3.35
C TRP A 93 -15.87 -0.76 3.81
N VAL A 94 -15.95 0.24 2.94
CA VAL A 94 -15.51 1.61 3.20
C VAL A 94 -16.70 2.53 3.04
N CYS A 95 -17.12 3.14 4.15
CA CYS A 95 -18.21 4.11 4.20
C CYS A 95 -17.62 5.53 4.17
N PRO A 96 -17.91 6.34 3.13
CA PRO A 96 -17.39 7.71 3.03
C PRO A 96 -17.90 8.62 4.15
N GLU A 97 -19.08 8.33 4.70
CA GLU A 97 -19.72 9.09 5.78
C GLU A 97 -19.22 8.71 7.19
N LEU A 98 -18.20 7.85 7.29
CA LEU A 98 -17.66 7.44 8.58
C LEU A 98 -16.91 8.59 9.27
N PHE A 99 -17.26 8.87 10.53
CA PHE A 99 -16.52 9.78 11.39
C PHE A 99 -15.36 9.06 12.08
N LEU A 100 -14.15 9.59 11.91
CA LEU A 100 -12.95 9.01 12.50
C LEU A 100 -12.70 9.49 13.94
N ARG A 101 -13.16 10.70 14.31
CA ARG A 101 -13.06 11.24 15.68
C ARG A 101 -14.42 11.41 16.33
N ARG A 102 -14.46 11.27 17.66
CA ARG A 102 -15.65 11.49 18.49
C ARG A 102 -15.25 12.43 19.65
N PRO A 103 -16.12 13.35 20.11
CA PRO A 103 -17.55 13.48 19.80
C PRO A 103 -17.87 14.13 18.45
N PHE A 104 -18.99 13.73 17.84
CA PHE A 104 -19.37 14.13 16.47
C PHE A 104 -19.71 15.61 16.31
N LYS A 105 -20.16 16.26 17.39
CA LYS A 105 -20.62 17.66 17.39
C LYS A 105 -19.47 18.63 17.12
N ASP A 106 -18.26 18.29 17.55
CA ASP A 106 -17.10 19.17 17.49
C ASP A 106 -16.16 18.82 16.31
N HIS A 107 -16.40 17.68 15.66
CA HIS A 107 -15.50 17.11 14.65
C HIS A 107 -16.21 16.78 13.33
N THR A 108 -17.06 17.68 12.83
CA THR A 108 -17.72 17.51 11.51
C THR A 108 -16.69 17.39 10.37
N SER A 109 -15.53 18.04 10.51
CA SER A 109 -14.40 17.95 9.58
C SER A 109 -13.65 16.61 9.61
N SER A 110 -13.92 15.74 10.60
CA SER A 110 -13.27 14.42 10.73
C SER A 110 -13.98 13.29 9.98
N ARG A 111 -15.00 13.64 9.18
CA ARG A 111 -15.67 12.70 8.27
C ARG A 111 -14.68 12.29 7.18
N LEU A 112 -14.62 10.98 6.89
CA LEU A 112 -13.62 10.40 6.02
C LEU A 112 -13.60 11.06 4.62
N ASP A 113 -14.77 11.28 4.03
CA ASP A 113 -14.92 11.99 2.76
C ASP A 113 -14.36 13.43 2.79
N ALA A 114 -14.67 14.21 3.83
CA ALA A 114 -14.23 15.59 3.97
C ALA A 114 -12.72 15.68 4.15
N LEU A 115 -12.12 14.74 4.91
CA LEU A 115 -10.67 14.65 5.06
C LEU A 115 -9.97 14.30 3.75
N LEU A 116 -10.51 13.33 3.00
CA LEU A 116 -9.96 12.94 1.71
C LEU A 116 -10.12 14.04 0.66
N GLU A 117 -11.27 14.73 0.65
CA GLU A 117 -11.49 15.87 -0.24
C GLU A 117 -10.52 17.02 0.08
N ALA A 118 -10.33 17.34 1.37
CA ALA A 118 -9.37 18.35 1.79
C ALA A 118 -7.93 17.99 1.36
N LYS A 119 -7.56 16.70 1.42
CA LYS A 119 -6.23 16.23 1.00
C LYS A 119 -6.06 16.19 -0.51
N ALA A 120 -7.10 15.79 -1.25
CA ALA A 120 -7.11 15.87 -2.70
C ALA A 120 -6.93 17.31 -3.20
N LYS A 121 -7.58 18.29 -2.54
CA LYS A 121 -7.39 19.73 -2.83
C LYS A 121 -5.96 20.22 -2.57
N GLN A 122 -5.23 19.57 -1.65
CA GLN A 122 -3.81 19.86 -1.38
C GLN A 122 -2.86 19.17 -2.38
N GLY A 123 -3.38 18.42 -3.35
CA GLY A 123 -2.58 17.70 -4.35
C GLY A 123 -2.15 16.31 -3.92
N VAL A 124 -2.68 15.77 -2.82
CA VAL A 124 -2.42 14.39 -2.38
C VAL A 124 -3.22 13.42 -3.25
N GLN A 125 -2.56 12.43 -3.83
CA GLN A 125 -3.24 11.42 -4.64
C GLN A 125 -3.95 10.41 -3.73
N VAL A 126 -5.27 10.31 -3.89
CA VAL A 126 -6.08 9.35 -3.14
C VAL A 126 -6.44 8.18 -4.05
N SER A 127 -5.96 6.99 -3.71
CA SER A 127 -6.20 5.75 -4.46
C SER A 127 -6.90 4.74 -3.57
N GLY A 128 -8.16 4.43 -3.89
CA GLY A 128 -8.98 3.47 -3.16
C GLY A 128 -9.19 2.19 -3.96
N ILE A 129 -8.93 1.03 -3.35
CA ILE A 129 -9.31 -0.27 -3.90
C ILE A 129 -10.45 -0.80 -3.03
N ARG A 130 -11.68 -0.75 -3.57
CA ARG A 130 -12.80 -1.49 -2.99
C ARG A 130 -12.63 -2.95 -3.39
N CYS A 131 -12.39 -3.82 -2.41
CA CYS A 131 -12.46 -5.25 -2.64
C CYS A 131 -13.94 -5.62 -2.72
N GLU A 132 -14.50 -5.60 -3.93
CA GLU A 132 -15.74 -6.34 -4.21
C GLU A 132 -15.43 -7.82 -4.13
N LEU A 133 -15.56 -8.39 -2.93
CA LEU A 133 -15.88 -9.80 -2.85
C LEU A 133 -17.25 -9.94 -3.51
N HIS A 134 -17.34 -10.65 -4.65
CA HIS A 134 -18.58 -11.18 -5.18
C HIS A 134 -19.19 -12.10 -4.11
N PHE A 135 -19.87 -11.49 -3.14
CA PHE A 135 -20.62 -12.16 -2.12
C PHE A 135 -21.99 -12.45 -2.75
N PHE A 136 -22.26 -13.73 -2.98
CA PHE A 136 -23.61 -14.21 -3.31
C PHE A 136 -24.63 -13.51 -2.39
N PRO A 137 -25.75 -12.96 -2.92
CA PRO A 137 -26.71 -12.21 -2.13
C PRO A 137 -27.60 -13.19 -1.36
N LEU A 138 -27.06 -13.83 -0.33
CA LEU A 138 -27.86 -14.44 0.71
C LEU A 138 -27.37 -13.94 2.07
N PHE A 139 -28.21 -13.13 2.69
CA PHE A 139 -28.27 -12.92 4.12
C PHE A 139 -27.00 -12.36 4.80
N LEU A 140 -26.73 -11.08 4.59
CA LEU A 140 -26.31 -10.24 5.71
C LEU A 140 -27.22 -9.01 5.77
N PRO A 141 -28.16 -8.92 6.74
CA PRO A 141 -28.86 -7.67 6.99
C PRO A 141 -27.82 -6.62 7.34
N VAL A 142 -27.80 -5.52 6.59
CA VAL A 142 -26.90 -4.38 6.75
C VAL A 142 -27.26 -3.64 8.05
N ASN A 143 -26.90 -4.24 9.18
CA ASN A 143 -26.85 -3.62 10.49
C ASN A 143 -25.63 -4.15 11.26
N MET A 144 -24.49 -4.22 10.57
CA MET A 144 -23.20 -4.58 11.16
C MET A 144 -22.50 -3.31 11.63
N ARG A 145 -22.78 -2.90 12.88
CA ARG A 145 -22.02 -1.87 13.62
C ARG A 145 -20.58 -2.29 13.98
N ARG A 146 -20.05 -3.37 13.39
CA ARG A 146 -18.78 -3.97 13.81
C ARG A 146 -18.03 -4.47 12.58
N PHE A 147 -16.78 -4.02 12.49
CA PHE A 147 -15.75 -4.31 11.48
C PHE A 147 -15.75 -3.45 10.23
N VAL A 148 -15.11 -2.28 10.36
CA VAL A 148 -14.40 -1.60 9.26
C VAL A 148 -12.93 -2.01 9.40
N CYS A 149 -12.45 -2.88 8.53
CA CYS A 149 -11.01 -3.13 8.41
C CYS A 149 -10.46 -2.15 7.38
N LEU A 150 -9.85 -1.06 7.86
CA LEU A 150 -9.28 0.00 7.03
C LEU A 150 -7.75 -0.08 7.16
N PHE A 151 -7.08 -0.56 6.12
CA PHE A 151 -5.64 -0.41 6.02
C PHE A 151 -5.34 0.87 5.25
N ILE A 152 -4.68 1.82 5.94
CA ILE A 152 -4.13 3.02 5.31
C ILE A 152 -2.62 2.88 5.30
N SER A 153 -2.06 2.72 4.10
CA SER A 153 -0.61 2.77 3.91
C SER A 153 -0.21 4.21 3.64
N LYS A 154 0.70 4.74 4.46
CA LYS A 154 1.32 6.04 4.24
C LYS A 154 2.55 5.82 3.37
N SER A 155 2.55 6.36 2.16
CA SER A 155 3.78 6.51 1.39
C SER A 155 4.57 7.67 1.99
N VAL A 156 5.52 7.37 2.88
CA VAL A 156 6.55 8.34 3.26
C VAL A 156 7.58 8.29 2.12
N SER A 157 7.47 9.22 1.18
CA SER A 157 8.58 9.49 0.26
C SER A 157 9.75 10.00 1.12
N TYR A 158 10.83 9.22 1.18
CA TYR A 158 12.13 9.68 1.65
C TYR A 158 12.81 10.49 0.55
#